data_AF-A0A6N3DGA1-F1
#
_entry.id   AF-A0A6N3DGA1-F1
#
_cell.length_a   1.000
_cell.length_b   1.000
_cell.length_c   1.000
_cell.angle_alpha   90.00
_cell.angle_beta   90.00
_cell.angle_gamma   90.00
#
_symmetry.space_group_name_H-M   'P 1'
#
loop_
_entity.id
_entity.type
_entity.pdbx_description
1 polymer ?
#
loop_
_entity_poly.entity_id
_entity_poly.type
_entity_poly.pdbx_seq_one_letter_code
_entity_poly.pdbx_strand_id
1 'polypeptide(L)' 'MTNLTPFGKLVVKALIDKDMTKTELAFQVGTSPQYLSYILFGIRSGKKYIPKIIEVLGLDPARVERYIA' A
#
# COMPACT_ATOMS: atom_id res chain seq x y z
N MET A 1 -17.53 -1.66 9.66
CA MET A 1 -16.74 -1.04 8.58
C MET A 1 -15.27 -1.24 8.89
N THR A 2 -14.50 -1.85 7.98
CA THR A 2 -13.05 -2.00 8.14
C THR A 2 -12.38 -0.68 7.78
N ASN A 3 -11.57 -0.13 8.69
CA ASN A 3 -10.81 1.09 8.46
C ASN A 3 -9.46 0.77 7.80
N LEU A 4 -8.91 1.72 7.03
CA LEU A 4 -7.54 1.61 6.54
C LEU A 4 -6.57 1.50 7.73
N THR A 5 -5.56 0.65 7.59
CA THR A 5 -4.42 0.61 8.51
C THR A 5 -3.63 1.92 8.42
N PRO A 6 -2.74 2.22 9.39
CA PRO A 6 -1.83 3.36 9.26
C PRO A 6 -1.02 3.31 7.96
N PHE A 7 -0.51 2.14 7.58
CA PHE A 7 0.11 1.90 6.28
C PHE A 7 -0.85 2.15 5.11
N GLY A 8 -2.10 1.66 5.21
CA GLY A 8 -3.13 1.88 4.20
C GLY A 8 -3.43 3.36 3.94
N LYS A 9 -3.47 4.18 5.00
CA LYS A 9 -3.64 5.63 4.89
C LYS A 9 -2.43 6.30 4.21
N LEU A 10 -1.21 5.86 4.56
CA LEU A 10 0.02 6.35 3.93
C LEU A 10 0.02 6.05 2.42
N VAL A 11 -0.36 4.84 2.02
CA VAL A 11 -0.47 4.45 0.61
C VAL A 11 -1.50 5.29 -0.12
N VAL A 12 -2.70 5.47 0.42
CA VAL A 12 -3.75 6.28 -0.22
C VAL A 12 -3.31 7.73 -0.39
N LYS A 13 -2.60 8.30 0.59
CA LYS A 13 -2.03 9.64 0.44
C LYS A 13 -1.02 9.70 -0.71
N ALA A 14 -0.08 8.75 -0.77
CA ALA A 14 0.93 8.70 -1.81
C ALA A 14 0.35 8.48 -3.22
N LEU A 15 -0.76 7.76 -3.32
CA LEU A 15 -1.53 7.62 -4.56
C LEU A 15 -2.09 8.97 -5.04
N ILE A 16 -2.67 9.76 -4.14
CA ILE A 16 -3.17 11.11 -4.45
C ILE A 16 -2.01 12.02 -4.88
N ASP A 17 -0.90 12.01 -4.15
CA ASP A 17 0.28 12.83 -4.46
C ASP A 17 0.90 12.50 -5.84
N LYS A 18 0.60 11.31 -6.40
CA LYS A 18 1.11 10.81 -7.68
C LYS A 18 0.06 10.76 -8.80
N ASP A 19 -1.17 11.20 -8.55
CA ASP A 19 -2.31 11.01 -9.45
C ASP A 19 -2.43 9.55 -9.96
N MET A 20 -2.21 8.59 -9.04
CA MET A 20 -2.19 7.16 -9.33
C MET A 20 -3.39 6.46 -8.70
N THR A 21 -4.05 5.59 -9.44
CA THR A 21 -5.15 4.77 -8.94
C THR A 21 -4.66 3.53 -8.20
N LYS A 22 -5.52 2.97 -7.34
CA LYS A 22 -5.24 1.66 -6.69
C LYS A 22 -5.06 0.52 -7.70
N THR A 23 -5.74 0.60 -8.84
CA THR A 23 -5.64 -0.43 -9.89
C THR A 23 -4.28 -0.39 -10.57
N GLU A 24 -3.77 0.80 -10.88
CA GLU A 24 -2.43 0.97 -11.45
C GLU A 24 -1.35 0.53 -10.48
N LEU A 25 -1.46 0.89 -9.19
CA LEU A 25 -0.54 0.39 -8.17
C LEU A 25 -0.56 -1.13 -8.08
N ALA A 26 -1.75 -1.74 -8.06
CA ALA A 26 -1.87 -3.20 -8.00
C ALA A 26 -1.19 -3.87 -9.20
N PHE A 27 -1.39 -3.32 -10.40
CA PHE A 27 -0.74 -3.79 -11.62
C PHE A 27 0.79 -3.69 -11.53
N GLN A 28 1.35 -2.54 -11.12
CA GLN A 28 2.80 -2.34 -10.99
C GLN A 28 3.44 -3.21 -9.90
N VAL A 29 2.68 -3.51 -8.84
CA VAL A 29 3.09 -4.38 -7.73
C VAL A 29 2.97 -5.87 -8.08
N GLY A 30 2.25 -6.20 -9.16
CA GLY A 30 2.02 -7.58 -9.59
C GLY A 30 0.98 -8.31 -8.72
N THR A 31 -0.09 -7.63 -8.34
CA THR A 31 -1.21 -8.18 -7.55
C THR A 31 -2.56 -7.70 -8.07
N SER A 32 -3.66 -8.22 -7.52
CA SER A 32 -5.01 -7.74 -7.87
C SER A 32 -5.42 -6.53 -7.03
N PRO A 33 -6.29 -5.63 -7.54
CA PRO A 33 -6.81 -4.50 -6.76
C PRO A 33 -7.51 -4.94 -5.47
N GLN A 34 -8.18 -6.10 -5.49
CA GLN A 34 -8.83 -6.70 -4.32
C GLN A 34 -7.80 -7.16 -3.29
N TYR A 35 -6.73 -7.82 -3.73
CA TYR A 35 -5.68 -8.28 -2.82
C TYR A 35 -4.88 -7.11 -2.23
N LEU A 36 -4.59 -6.08 -3.04
CA LEU A 36 -4.03 -4.81 -2.55
C LEU A 36 -4.95 -4.23 -1.47
N SER A 37 -6.26 -4.16 -1.70
CA SER A 37 -7.21 -3.68 -0.69
C SER A 37 -7.15 -4.51 0.60
N TYR A 38 -7.04 -5.84 0.52
CA TYR A 38 -6.86 -6.67 1.72
C TYR A 38 -5.62 -6.30 2.52
N ILE A 39 -4.53 -5.89 1.88
CA ILE A 39 -3.34 -5.38 2.57
C ILE A 39 -3.63 -4.04 3.23
N LEU A 40 -4.22 -3.08 2.51
CA LEU A 40 -4.49 -1.73 3.02
C LEU A 40 -5.48 -1.71 4.20
N PHE A 41 -6.37 -2.70 4.28
CA PHE A 41 -7.33 -2.89 5.37
C PHE A 41 -6.89 -3.90 6.44
N GLY A 42 -5.66 -4.44 6.34
CA GLY A 42 -5.11 -5.35 7.35
C GLY A 42 -5.71 -6.78 7.36
N ILE A 43 -6.48 -7.14 6.34
CA ILE A 43 -7.06 -8.49 6.14
C ILE A 43 -5.96 -9.49 5.71
N ARG A 44 -4.91 -9.01 5.06
CA ARG A 44 -3.70 -9.76 4.70
C ARG A 44 -2.47 -8.97 5.13
N SER A 45 -1.43 -9.68 5.59
CA SER A 45 -0.19 -9.03 6.04
C SER A 45 0.54 -8.28 4.92
N GLY A 46 0.42 -8.74 3.67
CA GLY A 46 1.05 -8.09 2.53
C GLY A 46 2.58 -8.10 2.54
N LYS A 47 3.24 -8.83 3.45
CA LYS A 47 4.71 -8.84 3.63
C LYS A 47 5.49 -8.99 2.32
N LYS A 48 5.01 -9.84 1.40
CA LYS A 48 5.60 -10.03 0.07
C LYS A 48 5.53 -8.78 -0.82
N TYR A 49 4.45 -8.01 -0.71
CA TYR A 49 4.13 -6.89 -1.61
C TYR A 49 4.55 -5.54 -1.04
N ILE A 50 4.68 -5.40 0.27
CA ILE A 50 5.08 -4.14 0.94
C ILE A 50 6.38 -3.56 0.35
N PRO A 51 7.48 -4.33 0.16
CA PRO A 51 8.69 -3.79 -0.45
C PRO A 51 8.45 -3.18 -1.84
N LYS A 52 7.64 -3.85 -2.68
CA LYS A 52 7.33 -3.36 -4.03
C LYS A 52 6.38 -2.16 -4.02
N ILE A 53 5.44 -2.10 -3.08
CA ILE A 53 4.57 -0.93 -2.87
C ILE A 53 5.42 0.29 -2.49
N ILE A 54 6.38 0.11 -1.58
CA ILE A 54 7.32 1.16 -1.15
C ILE A 54 8.12 1.66 -2.34
N GLU A 55 8.68 0.75 -3.15
CA GLU A 55 9.46 1.07 -4.35
C GLU A 55 8.63 1.86 -5.39
N VAL A 56 7.45 1.34 -5.77
CA VAL A 56 6.58 1.98 -6.78
C VAL A 56 6.11 3.36 -6.33
N LEU A 57 5.78 3.51 -5.05
CA LEU A 57 5.31 4.78 -4.50
C LEU A 57 6.47 5.71 -4.10
N GLY A 58 7.74 5.28 -4.21
CA GLY A 58 8.90 6.07 -3.80
C GLY A 58 8.86 6.47 -2.32
N LEU A 59 8.34 5.59 -1.46
CA LEU A 59 8.26 5.83 -0.02
C LEU A 59 9.59 5.52 0.65
N ASP A 60 9.90 6.25 1.72
CA ASP A 60 11.05 5.93 2.58
C ASP A 60 10.76 4.66 3.42
N PRO A 61 11.55 3.58 3.25
CA PRO A 61 11.35 2.34 4.01
C PRO A 61 11.41 2.56 5.54
N ALA A 62 12.34 3.38 6.04
CA ALA A 62 12.51 3.63 7.47
C ALA A 62 11.30 4.37 8.07
N ARG A 63 10.69 5.24 7.28
CA ARG A 63 9.43 5.88 7.64
C ARG A 63 8.28 4.87 7.66
N VAL A 64 8.22 3.97 6.67
CA VAL A 64 7.14 3.00 6.50
C VAL A 64 7.10 1.98 7.64
N GLU A 65 8.24 1.56 8.18
CA GLU A 65 8.31 0.64 9.33
C GLU A 65 7.47 1.11 10.53
N ARG A 66 7.41 2.44 10.78
CA ARG A 66 6.62 3.05 11.85
C ARG A 66 5.10 2.88 11.69
N TYR A 67 4.64 2.52 10.50
CA TYR A 67 3.22 2.35 10.16
C TYR A 67 2.80 0.88 10.01
N ILE A 68 3.75 -0.06 10.14
CA ILE A 68 3.53 -1.51 10.01
C ILE A 68 3.77 -2.23 11.36
N ALA A 69 4.41 -1.55 12.32
CA ALA A 69 4.58 -2.01 13.70
C ALA A 69 3.25 -2.15 14.45
#